data_AF-A0A959EXG7-F1
#
_entry.id   AF-A0A959EXG7-F1
#
_cell.length_a   1.000
_cell.length_b   1.000
_cell.length_c   1.000
_cell.angle_alpha   90.00
_cell.angle_beta   90.00
_cell.angle_gamma   90.00
#
_symmetry.space_group_name_H-M   'P 1'
#
loop_
_entity.id
_entity.type
_entity.pdbx_description
1 polymer ?
#
loop_
_entity_poly.entity_id
_entity_poly.type
_entity_poly.pdbx_seq_one_letter_code
_entity_poly.pdbx_strand_id
1 'polypeptide(L)'
;RLQLQPEERSYLAAAGIEKLYLRFFDVDFDEERQEVVPLSILEVADSLAGIREVVPTVFITNRTFQALDETGVDTLGARMLRLLTKLERQLPEQIEVREWQLDCDWTATTRPAFFHLLERLRAFLAERGDRLSATIRLHQLAYPQQTGVPPVDRGMLMCYNTGDLQEPETENSILELGAVAPYLGQADQYPLPLDLVLPAFSWGVLFREGRMIRLIHPLSPAHLSDTSRFLALQPPWYQVRKSTYLEGYYLYRDDRLRLEAVEVDTLQAAARLLHRRLRPEDRTIALYHLDTTLVNRYPHGLLPQIARLFEEP
;
A
#
# COMPACT_ATOMS: atom_id res chain seq x y z
N ARG A 1 -7.81 -13.20 8.09
CA ARG A 1 -7.87 -13.13 9.56
C ARG A 1 -6.75 -12.23 10.08
N LEU A 2 -7.08 -11.18 10.82
CA LEU A 2 -6.14 -10.28 11.48
C LEU A 2 -5.76 -10.84 12.85
N GLN A 3 -4.46 -11.06 13.04
CA GLN A 3 -3.86 -11.48 14.29
C GLN A 3 -2.41 -10.97 14.31
N LEU A 4 -2.16 -9.94 15.13
CA LEU A 4 -0.84 -9.36 15.33
C LEU A 4 0.03 -10.33 16.13
N GLN A 5 1.20 -10.64 15.59
CA GLN A 5 2.23 -11.41 16.27
C GLN A 5 2.79 -10.63 17.47
N PRO A 6 3.32 -11.31 18.51
CA PRO A 6 3.89 -10.64 19.68
C PRO A 6 4.97 -9.60 19.33
N GLU A 7 5.77 -9.86 18.30
CA GLU A 7 6.83 -8.97 17.82
C GLU A 7 6.25 -7.71 17.16
N GLU A 8 5.18 -7.85 16.37
CA GLU A 8 4.45 -6.72 15.76
C GLU A 8 3.82 -5.83 16.81
N ARG A 9 3.19 -6.43 17.84
CA ARG A 9 2.62 -5.66 18.97
C ARG A 9 3.70 -4.91 19.73
N SER A 10 4.81 -5.58 20.02
CA SER A 10 5.95 -4.98 20.72
C SER A 10 6.54 -3.83 19.90
N TYR A 11 6.64 -4.00 18.58
CA TYR A 11 7.08 -2.98 17.66
C TYR A 11 6.17 -1.75 17.70
N LEU A 12 4.86 -1.95 17.55
CA LEU A 12 3.86 -0.88 17.57
C LEU A 12 3.91 -0.10 18.89
N ALA A 13 3.97 -0.81 20.02
CA ALA A 13 4.05 -0.20 21.34
C ALA A 13 5.37 0.60 21.53
N ALA A 14 6.52 0.01 21.15
CA ALA A 14 7.82 0.67 21.26
C ALA A 14 7.95 1.90 20.34
N ALA A 15 7.28 1.87 19.19
CA ALA A 15 7.23 2.99 18.25
C ALA A 15 6.17 4.05 18.62
N GLY A 16 5.32 3.79 19.63
CA GLY A 16 4.22 4.68 20.00
C GLY A 16 3.14 4.79 18.92
N ILE A 17 2.95 3.75 18.12
CA ILE A 17 1.98 3.73 17.01
C ILE A 17 0.61 3.32 17.55
N GLU A 18 -0.34 4.24 17.48
CA GLU A 18 -1.72 4.05 17.95
C GLU A 18 -2.76 4.05 16.80
N LYS A 19 -2.34 4.26 15.54
CA LYS A 19 -3.19 4.31 14.35
C LYS A 19 -2.79 3.25 13.32
N LEU A 20 -3.76 2.50 12.80
CA LEU A 20 -3.55 1.51 11.74
C LEU A 20 -4.45 1.75 10.53
N TYR A 21 -3.88 1.70 9.34
CA TYR A 21 -4.63 1.52 8.09
C TYR A 21 -4.81 0.03 7.87
N LEU A 22 -6.05 -0.45 7.95
CA LEU A 22 -6.36 -1.87 7.96
C LEU A 22 -7.18 -2.24 6.73
N ARG A 23 -6.66 -3.16 5.92
CA ARG A 23 -7.37 -3.71 4.76
C ARG A 23 -8.57 -4.53 5.22
N PHE A 24 -9.78 -4.03 4.94
CA PHE A 24 -11.04 -4.65 5.34
C PHE A 24 -11.52 -5.69 4.34
N PHE A 25 -11.40 -5.41 3.05
CA PHE A 25 -11.70 -6.34 1.96
C PHE A 25 -11.20 -5.73 0.66
N ASP A 26 -11.24 -6.54 -0.39
CA ASP A 26 -11.07 -6.10 -1.77
C ASP A 26 -12.40 -6.15 -2.49
N VAL A 27 -12.53 -5.36 -3.54
CA VAL A 27 -13.64 -5.41 -4.47
C VAL A 27 -13.08 -5.74 -5.84
N ASP A 28 -13.67 -6.75 -6.46
CA ASP A 28 -13.24 -7.20 -7.76
C ASP A 28 -14.42 -7.66 -8.63
N PHE A 29 -14.22 -7.66 -9.94
CA PHE A 29 -15.17 -8.25 -10.88
C PHE A 29 -14.83 -9.73 -11.10
N ASP A 30 -15.75 -10.61 -10.74
CA ASP A 30 -15.68 -12.05 -11.01
C ASP A 30 -16.24 -12.33 -12.40
N GLU A 31 -15.36 -12.70 -13.33
CA GLU A 31 -15.72 -12.98 -14.72
C GLU A 31 -16.56 -14.26 -14.87
N GLU A 32 -16.43 -15.24 -13.97
CA GLU A 32 -17.23 -16.47 -14.06
C GLU A 32 -18.67 -16.22 -13.62
N ARG A 33 -18.83 -15.41 -12.56
CA ARG A 33 -20.15 -15.09 -11.99
C ARG A 33 -20.80 -13.86 -12.61
N GLN A 34 -20.04 -13.08 -13.39
CA GLN A 34 -20.47 -11.82 -13.99
C GLN A 34 -21.00 -10.83 -12.94
N GLU A 35 -20.34 -10.78 -11.79
CA GLU A 35 -20.72 -9.90 -10.68
C GLU A 35 -19.52 -9.31 -9.96
N VAL A 36 -19.74 -8.17 -9.31
CA VAL A 36 -18.75 -7.55 -8.43
C VAL A 36 -18.89 -8.16 -7.04
N VAL A 37 -17.78 -8.70 -6.54
CA VAL A 37 -17.73 -9.47 -5.29
C VAL A 37 -16.69 -8.90 -4.32
N PRO A 38 -16.95 -8.98 -3.00
CA PRO A 38 -15.93 -8.74 -2.01
C PRO A 38 -15.00 -9.95 -1.89
N LEU A 39 -13.69 -9.72 -1.85
CA LEU A 39 -12.66 -10.73 -1.61
C LEU A 39 -11.89 -10.41 -0.33
N SER A 40 -11.16 -11.39 0.19
CA SER A 40 -10.24 -11.21 1.33
C SER A 40 -10.88 -10.53 2.56
N ILE A 41 -12.15 -10.82 2.84
CA ILE A 41 -12.91 -10.15 3.90
C ILE A 41 -12.20 -10.34 5.24
N LEU A 42 -11.98 -9.21 5.92
CA LEU A 42 -11.33 -9.14 7.21
C LEU A 42 -12.11 -9.93 8.25
N GLU A 43 -11.38 -10.72 9.00
CA GLU A 43 -11.86 -11.38 10.20
C GLU A 43 -10.97 -10.92 11.35
N VAL A 44 -11.51 -10.15 12.28
CA VAL A 44 -10.76 -9.65 13.42
C VAL A 44 -10.72 -10.73 14.49
N ALA A 45 -9.53 -11.24 14.78
CA ALA A 45 -9.30 -12.20 15.86
C ALA A 45 -8.37 -11.65 16.96
N ASP A 46 -8.00 -10.38 16.83
CA ASP A 46 -7.06 -9.68 17.69
C ASP A 46 -7.79 -8.70 18.62
N SER A 47 -7.22 -8.44 19.80
CA SER A 47 -7.69 -7.40 20.72
C SER A 47 -7.29 -5.98 20.31
N LEU A 48 -6.32 -5.83 19.39
CA LEU A 48 -5.73 -4.57 18.97
C LEU A 48 -5.28 -3.69 20.15
N ALA A 49 -4.74 -4.33 21.19
CA ALA A 49 -4.30 -3.63 22.40
C ALA A 49 -3.25 -2.54 22.08
N GLY A 50 -3.46 -1.33 22.60
CA GLY A 50 -2.60 -0.17 22.36
C GLY A 50 -2.95 0.62 21.09
N ILE A 51 -3.79 0.07 20.19
CA ILE A 51 -4.33 0.82 19.05
C ILE A 51 -5.55 1.62 19.53
N ARG A 52 -5.65 2.87 19.06
CA ARG A 52 -6.77 3.77 19.33
C ARG A 52 -7.60 4.04 18.08
N GLU A 53 -6.96 4.15 16.93
CA GLU A 53 -7.64 4.48 15.67
C GLU A 53 -7.37 3.41 14.61
N VAL A 54 -8.43 3.00 13.92
CA VAL A 54 -8.34 2.19 12.70
C VAL A 54 -8.96 2.95 11.55
N VAL A 55 -8.27 2.97 10.41
CA VAL A 55 -8.80 3.43 9.12
C VAL A 55 -9.10 2.21 8.26
N PRO A 56 -10.39 1.82 8.12
CA PRO A 56 -10.80 0.79 7.18
C PRO A 56 -10.37 1.15 5.77
N THR A 57 -9.61 0.25 5.15
CA THR A 57 -9.10 0.43 3.78
C THR A 57 -9.71 -0.61 2.87
N VAL A 58 -10.24 -0.19 1.72
CA VAL A 58 -10.81 -1.10 0.70
C VAL A 58 -10.06 -0.94 -0.60
N PHE A 59 -9.49 -2.03 -1.11
CA PHE A 59 -8.87 -2.06 -2.43
C PHE A 59 -9.91 -2.38 -3.50
N ILE A 60 -9.90 -1.65 -4.61
CA ILE A 60 -10.84 -1.85 -5.73
C ILE A 60 -10.07 -1.94 -7.03
N THR A 61 -10.31 -2.99 -7.80
CA THR A 61 -9.66 -3.17 -9.10
C THR A 61 -10.28 -2.26 -10.17
N ASN A 62 -9.50 -1.90 -11.20
CA ASN A 62 -10.01 -1.14 -12.33
C ASN A 62 -11.09 -1.91 -13.12
N ARG A 63 -10.97 -3.24 -13.21
CA ARG A 63 -11.95 -4.07 -13.94
C ARG A 63 -13.35 -4.01 -13.33
N THR A 64 -13.46 -3.77 -12.01
CA THR A 64 -14.75 -3.47 -11.37
C THR A 64 -15.43 -2.28 -12.05
N PHE A 65 -14.73 -1.17 -12.23
CA PHE A 65 -15.32 0.04 -12.84
C PHE A 65 -15.49 -0.06 -14.35
N GLN A 66 -14.72 -0.93 -15.02
CA GLN A 66 -14.92 -1.21 -16.45
C GLN A 66 -16.17 -2.04 -16.72
N ALA A 67 -16.56 -2.88 -15.76
CA ALA A 67 -17.72 -3.78 -15.88
C ALA A 67 -19.05 -3.15 -15.41
N LEU A 68 -19.02 -2.00 -14.74
CA LEU A 68 -20.21 -1.37 -14.17
C LEU A 68 -20.63 -0.11 -14.95
N ASP A 69 -21.94 0.06 -15.09
CA ASP A 69 -22.55 1.35 -15.41
C ASP A 69 -22.82 2.16 -14.13
N GLU A 70 -23.38 3.37 -14.27
CA GLU A 70 -23.65 4.28 -13.15
C GLU A 70 -24.58 3.65 -12.09
N THR A 71 -25.62 2.92 -12.51
CA THR A 71 -26.54 2.23 -11.59
C THR A 71 -25.85 1.08 -10.86
N GLY A 72 -24.95 0.39 -11.55
CA GLY A 72 -24.07 -0.63 -10.98
C GLY A 72 -23.14 -0.07 -9.91
N VAL A 73 -22.57 1.11 -10.14
CA VAL A 73 -21.74 1.81 -9.15
C VAL A 73 -22.54 2.25 -7.93
N ASP A 74 -23.76 2.76 -8.11
CA ASP A 74 -24.67 3.08 -6.99
C ASP A 74 -24.97 1.84 -6.14
N THR A 75 -25.23 0.71 -6.80
CA THR A 75 -25.48 -0.58 -6.14
C THR A 75 -24.23 -1.05 -5.38
N LEU A 76 -23.05 -0.91 -5.99
CA LEU A 76 -21.77 -1.21 -5.36
C LEU A 76 -21.58 -0.36 -4.10
N GLY A 77 -21.79 0.95 -4.18
CA GLY A 77 -21.71 1.87 -3.05
C GLY A 77 -22.59 1.43 -1.88
N ALA A 78 -23.87 1.12 -2.14
CA ALA A 78 -24.78 0.64 -1.11
C ALA A 78 -24.34 -0.70 -0.46
N ARG A 79 -23.78 -1.62 -1.25
CA ARG A 79 -23.25 -2.90 -0.74
C ARG A 79 -22.00 -2.68 0.10
N MET A 80 -21.09 -1.81 -0.34
CA MET A 80 -19.88 -1.45 0.39
C MET A 80 -20.18 -0.76 1.70
N LEU A 81 -21.09 0.22 1.73
CA LEU A 81 -21.55 0.86 2.96
C LEU A 81 -22.02 -0.17 4.00
N ARG A 82 -22.84 -1.12 3.56
CA ARG A 82 -23.36 -2.19 4.43
C ARG A 82 -22.26 -3.09 4.97
N LEU A 83 -21.33 -3.51 4.12
CA LEU A 83 -20.23 -4.40 4.51
C LEU A 83 -19.23 -3.69 5.42
N LEU A 84 -18.82 -2.46 5.09
CA LEU A 84 -17.93 -1.64 5.90
C LEU A 84 -18.51 -1.41 7.29
N THR A 85 -19.76 -0.94 7.37
CA THR A 85 -20.43 -0.74 8.66
C THR A 85 -20.54 -2.04 9.46
N LYS A 86 -20.76 -3.19 8.79
CA LYS A 86 -20.79 -4.49 9.46
C LYS A 86 -19.43 -4.86 10.05
N LEU A 87 -18.36 -4.71 9.28
CA LEU A 87 -16.99 -5.05 9.72
C LEU A 87 -16.47 -4.07 10.77
N GLU A 88 -16.82 -2.80 10.66
CA GLU A 88 -16.51 -1.77 11.65
C GLU A 88 -17.07 -2.15 13.03
N ARG A 89 -18.31 -2.64 13.09
CA ARG A 89 -18.93 -3.15 14.33
C ARG A 89 -18.28 -4.40 14.90
N GLN A 90 -17.38 -5.05 14.17
CA GLN A 90 -16.61 -6.20 14.66
C GLN A 90 -15.25 -5.78 15.25
N LEU A 91 -14.87 -4.52 15.11
CA LEU A 91 -13.71 -3.99 15.81
C LEU A 91 -13.96 -3.96 17.33
N PRO A 92 -12.91 -4.08 18.15
CA PRO A 92 -13.01 -3.85 19.59
C PRO A 92 -13.60 -2.46 19.91
N GLU A 93 -14.44 -2.37 20.95
CA GLU A 93 -15.20 -1.15 21.28
C GLU A 93 -14.33 0.09 21.54
N GLN A 94 -13.09 -0.09 21.99
CA GLN A 94 -12.15 1.01 22.22
C GLN A 94 -11.54 1.61 20.96
N ILE A 95 -11.74 0.98 19.79
CA ILE A 95 -11.18 1.43 18.53
C ILE A 95 -12.10 2.47 17.90
N GLU A 96 -11.55 3.65 17.66
CA GLU A 96 -12.22 4.70 16.92
C GLU A 96 -12.02 4.52 15.41
N VAL A 97 -13.07 4.79 14.65
CA VAL A 97 -13.04 4.89 13.20
C VAL A 97 -13.54 6.27 12.84
N ARG A 98 -12.63 7.13 12.36
CA ARG A 98 -12.90 8.54 11.99
C ARG A 98 -12.69 8.81 10.50
N GLU A 99 -12.25 7.80 9.76
CA GLU A 99 -11.86 7.89 8.37
C GLU A 99 -12.02 6.52 7.71
N TRP A 100 -12.52 6.50 6.48
CA TRP A 100 -12.42 5.34 5.58
C TRP A 100 -11.50 5.68 4.41
N GLN A 101 -10.70 4.72 3.97
CA GLN A 101 -9.77 4.87 2.85
C GLN A 101 -10.12 3.94 1.69
N LEU A 102 -10.09 4.48 0.47
CA LEU A 102 -10.32 3.74 -0.76
C LEU A 102 -9.02 3.67 -1.56
N ASP A 103 -8.57 2.46 -1.86
CA ASP A 103 -7.37 2.20 -2.67
C ASP A 103 -7.78 1.76 -4.07
N CYS A 104 -7.56 2.61 -5.06
CA CYS A 104 -7.79 2.28 -6.46
C CYS A 104 -6.73 2.98 -7.31
N ASP A 105 -6.04 2.23 -8.15
CA ASP A 105 -5.13 2.80 -9.15
C ASP A 105 -5.93 3.27 -10.39
N TRP A 106 -6.88 4.18 -10.19
CA TRP A 106 -7.80 4.58 -11.24
C TRP A 106 -7.06 5.20 -12.44
N THR A 107 -7.66 5.03 -13.60
CA THR A 107 -7.17 5.55 -14.88
C THR A 107 -8.12 6.64 -15.39
N ALA A 108 -7.75 7.32 -16.47
CA ALA A 108 -8.66 8.29 -17.12
C ALA A 108 -10.01 7.67 -17.52
N THR A 109 -10.05 6.37 -17.86
CA THR A 109 -11.28 5.69 -18.28
C THR A 109 -12.14 5.22 -17.09
N THR A 110 -11.53 4.81 -15.99
CA THR A 110 -12.25 4.36 -14.78
C THR A 110 -12.55 5.48 -13.80
N ARG A 111 -11.90 6.65 -13.95
CA ARG A 111 -12.08 7.85 -13.12
C ARG A 111 -13.56 8.22 -12.89
N PRO A 112 -14.42 8.35 -13.92
CA PRO A 112 -15.79 8.83 -13.69
C PRO A 112 -16.58 7.92 -12.74
N ALA A 113 -16.48 6.60 -12.94
CA ALA A 113 -17.15 5.61 -12.11
C ALA A 113 -16.57 5.54 -10.69
N PHE A 114 -15.24 5.61 -10.55
CA PHE A 114 -14.60 5.65 -9.23
C PHE A 114 -14.97 6.93 -8.46
N PHE A 115 -14.99 8.09 -9.12
CA PHE A 115 -15.32 9.37 -8.47
C PHE A 115 -16.79 9.42 -8.07
N HIS A 116 -17.69 8.87 -8.90
CA HIS A 116 -19.10 8.69 -8.53
C HIS A 116 -19.24 7.87 -7.25
N LEU A 117 -18.53 6.73 -7.15
CA LEU A 117 -18.52 5.94 -5.91
C LEU A 117 -18.04 6.75 -4.71
N LEU A 118 -16.95 7.51 -4.85
CA LEU A 118 -16.38 8.34 -3.78
C LEU A 118 -17.38 9.40 -3.29
N GLU A 119 -18.10 10.07 -4.20
CA GLU A 119 -19.13 11.04 -3.84
C GLU A 119 -20.26 10.41 -3.02
N ARG A 120 -20.72 9.21 -3.41
CA ARG A 120 -21.75 8.45 -2.67
C ARG A 120 -21.28 8.08 -1.27
N LEU A 121 -20.05 7.59 -1.13
CA LEU A 121 -19.48 7.21 0.18
C LEU A 121 -19.23 8.45 1.06
N ARG A 122 -18.73 9.54 0.46
CA ARG A 122 -18.47 10.79 1.17
C ARG A 122 -19.73 11.39 1.75
N ALA A 123 -20.84 11.37 1.02
CA ALA A 123 -22.12 11.86 1.52
C ALA A 123 -22.56 11.13 2.79
N PHE A 124 -22.42 9.80 2.82
CA PHE A 124 -22.73 9.00 4.01
C PHE A 124 -21.79 9.29 5.19
N LEU A 125 -20.48 9.42 4.94
CA LEU A 125 -19.50 9.70 5.99
C LEU A 125 -19.64 11.12 6.55
N ALA A 126 -20.03 12.08 5.73
CA ALA A 126 -20.32 13.45 6.17
C ALA A 126 -21.46 13.49 7.20
N GLU A 127 -22.49 12.65 7.07
CA GLU A 127 -23.57 12.52 8.08
C GLU A 127 -23.07 11.97 9.42
N ARG A 128 -22.00 11.17 9.40
CA ARG A 128 -21.34 10.61 10.60
C ARG A 128 -20.29 11.56 11.19
N GLY A 129 -19.88 12.59 10.45
CA GLY A 129 -18.72 13.43 10.81
C GLY A 129 -17.37 12.75 10.55
N ASP A 130 -17.36 11.68 9.76
CA ASP A 130 -16.16 10.92 9.40
C ASP A 130 -15.57 11.41 8.07
N ARG A 131 -14.27 11.16 7.86
CA ARG A 131 -13.57 11.53 6.63
C ARG A 131 -13.54 10.41 5.60
N LEU A 132 -13.46 10.78 4.34
CA LEU A 132 -13.07 9.88 3.25
C LEU A 132 -11.66 10.24 2.77
N SER A 133 -10.81 9.24 2.60
CA SER A 133 -9.52 9.38 1.91
C SER A 133 -9.39 8.40 0.74
N ALA A 134 -8.49 8.73 -0.19
CA ALA A 134 -8.13 7.83 -1.28
C ALA A 134 -6.60 7.73 -1.40
N THR A 135 -6.10 6.56 -1.78
CA THR A 135 -4.68 6.43 -2.15
C THR A 135 -4.41 7.20 -3.44
N ILE A 136 -3.21 7.76 -3.59
CA ILE A 136 -2.82 8.54 -4.78
C ILE A 136 -1.47 8.03 -5.25
N ARG A 137 -1.38 7.65 -6.52
CA ARG A 137 -0.12 7.30 -7.19
C ARG A 137 0.62 8.56 -7.64
N LEU A 138 1.95 8.46 -7.75
CA LEU A 138 2.80 9.55 -8.24
C LEU A 138 2.35 10.12 -9.59
N HIS A 139 1.90 9.28 -10.52
CA HIS A 139 1.41 9.76 -11.82
C HIS A 139 0.05 10.48 -11.71
N GLN A 140 -0.84 10.06 -10.80
CA GLN A 140 -2.12 10.75 -10.52
C GLN A 140 -1.90 12.11 -9.85
N LEU A 141 -0.85 12.21 -9.02
CA LEU A 141 -0.38 13.46 -8.44
C LEU A 141 0.18 14.41 -9.50
N ALA A 142 1.00 13.89 -10.42
CA ALA A 142 1.71 14.70 -11.41
C ALA A 142 0.81 15.21 -12.56
N TYR A 143 -0.26 14.48 -12.89
CA TYR A 143 -1.11 14.78 -14.04
C TYR A 143 -2.61 14.92 -13.68
N PRO A 144 -2.98 15.77 -12.70
CA PRO A 144 -4.35 15.89 -12.21
C PRO A 144 -5.34 16.34 -13.28
N GLN A 145 -4.90 17.04 -14.34
CA GLN A 145 -5.80 17.40 -15.44
C GLN A 145 -6.25 16.19 -16.26
N GLN A 146 -5.45 15.11 -16.27
CA GLN A 146 -5.77 13.87 -16.97
C GLN A 146 -6.49 12.89 -16.04
N THR A 147 -5.90 12.61 -14.88
CA THR A 147 -6.41 11.61 -13.92
C THR A 147 -7.52 12.14 -13.04
N GLY A 148 -7.71 13.46 -12.95
CA GLY A 148 -8.62 14.10 -12.01
C GLY A 148 -8.07 14.11 -10.58
N VAL A 149 -8.79 14.82 -9.72
CA VAL A 149 -8.57 14.85 -8.27
C VAL A 149 -9.76 14.18 -7.60
N PRO A 150 -9.56 13.14 -6.79
CA PRO A 150 -10.67 12.39 -6.19
C PRO A 150 -11.49 13.29 -5.25
N PRO A 151 -12.83 13.20 -5.26
CA PRO A 151 -13.71 14.02 -4.41
C PRO A 151 -13.74 13.49 -2.98
N VAL A 152 -12.60 13.55 -2.30
CA VAL A 152 -12.37 13.07 -0.92
C VAL A 152 -11.83 14.20 -0.05
N ASP A 153 -11.63 13.96 1.25
CA ASP A 153 -11.15 14.98 2.17
C ASP A 153 -9.61 15.04 2.22
N ARG A 154 -8.92 13.89 2.04
CA ARG A 154 -7.45 13.79 2.01
C ARG A 154 -6.95 12.68 1.08
N GLY A 155 -5.72 12.81 0.60
CA GLY A 155 -5.05 11.82 -0.23
C GLY A 155 -3.92 11.13 0.52
N MET A 156 -3.76 9.81 0.37
CA MET A 156 -2.59 9.07 0.86
C MET A 156 -1.63 8.83 -0.31
N LEU A 157 -0.59 9.65 -0.44
CA LEU A 157 0.39 9.54 -1.51
C LEU A 157 1.28 8.30 -1.32
N MET A 158 1.18 7.38 -2.26
CA MET A 158 1.97 6.15 -2.31
C MET A 158 3.31 6.40 -3.00
N CYS A 159 4.38 6.55 -2.21
CA CYS A 159 5.73 6.80 -2.70
C CYS A 159 6.55 5.50 -2.78
N TYR A 160 6.12 4.56 -3.62
CA TYR A 160 6.81 3.30 -3.89
C TYR A 160 6.37 2.67 -5.21
N ASN A 161 7.06 1.59 -5.62
CA ASN A 161 7.00 0.93 -6.92
C ASN A 161 7.36 1.90 -8.05
N THR A 162 8.58 2.42 -7.98
CA THR A 162 9.04 3.57 -8.80
C THR A 162 10.11 3.21 -9.82
N GLY A 163 10.88 2.14 -9.59
CA GLY A 163 11.85 1.65 -10.57
C GLY A 163 11.25 0.58 -11.49
N ASP A 164 11.98 0.25 -12.56
CA ASP A 164 11.52 -0.72 -13.56
C ASP A 164 11.75 -2.17 -13.08
N LEU A 165 10.65 -2.91 -12.90
CA LEU A 165 10.65 -4.32 -12.51
C LEU A 165 11.18 -5.25 -13.61
N GLN A 166 11.05 -4.85 -14.88
CA GLN A 166 11.41 -5.68 -16.03
C GLN A 166 12.90 -5.56 -16.37
N GLU A 167 13.51 -4.41 -16.10
CA GLU A 167 14.91 -4.14 -16.36
C GLU A 167 15.80 -4.83 -15.31
N PRO A 168 16.64 -5.81 -15.69
CA PRO A 168 17.56 -6.45 -14.75
C PRO A 168 18.55 -5.48 -14.10
N GLU A 169 18.94 -4.40 -14.77
CA GLU A 169 19.88 -3.41 -14.25
C GLU A 169 19.30 -2.51 -13.14
N THR A 170 17.97 -2.47 -12.98
CA THR A 170 17.34 -1.74 -11.86
C THR A 170 17.88 -2.24 -10.53
N GLU A 171 18.45 -1.34 -9.73
CA GLU A 171 18.99 -1.70 -8.41
C GLU A 171 17.87 -2.03 -7.42
N ASN A 172 16.81 -1.22 -7.41
CA ASN A 172 15.68 -1.39 -6.52
C ASN A 172 14.40 -0.77 -7.12
N SER A 173 13.45 -1.60 -7.51
CA SER A 173 12.19 -1.15 -8.09
C SER A 173 11.16 -0.67 -7.05
N ILE A 174 11.34 -1.02 -5.78
CA ILE A 174 10.47 -0.56 -4.69
C ILE A 174 10.56 0.95 -4.52
N LEU A 175 11.77 1.51 -4.46
CA LEU A 175 11.97 2.94 -4.28
C LEU A 175 13.24 3.45 -4.94
N GLU A 176 13.07 4.15 -6.05
CA GLU A 176 14.12 4.84 -6.79
C GLU A 176 13.88 6.35 -6.74
N LEU A 177 14.71 7.07 -5.97
CA LEU A 177 14.54 8.51 -5.74
C LEU A 177 14.62 9.35 -7.02
N GLY A 178 15.47 8.91 -7.97
CA GLY A 178 15.60 9.55 -9.28
C GLY A 178 14.31 9.51 -10.09
N ALA A 179 13.56 8.41 -10.00
CA ALA A 179 12.27 8.24 -10.65
C ALA A 179 11.14 8.98 -9.94
N VAL A 180 11.24 9.24 -8.62
CA VAL A 180 10.22 9.98 -7.85
C VAL A 180 10.23 11.47 -8.19
N ALA A 181 11.41 12.10 -8.26
CA ALA A 181 11.54 13.56 -8.35
C ALA A 181 10.77 14.21 -9.52
N PRO A 182 10.72 13.64 -10.74
CA PRO A 182 9.93 14.18 -11.86
C PRO A 182 8.44 14.32 -11.58
N TYR A 183 7.85 13.42 -10.78
CA TYR A 183 6.42 13.46 -10.46
C TYR A 183 6.06 14.53 -9.43
N LEU A 184 7.06 15.07 -8.71
CA LEU A 184 6.85 16.05 -7.65
C LEU A 184 6.97 17.51 -8.13
N GLY A 185 7.04 17.74 -9.45
CA GLY A 185 7.27 19.06 -10.02
C GLY A 185 6.23 20.12 -9.65
N GLN A 186 4.96 19.73 -9.49
CA GLN A 186 3.84 20.60 -9.12
C GLN A 186 3.04 20.03 -7.93
N ALA A 187 3.68 19.23 -7.10
CA ALA A 187 2.99 18.54 -6.01
C ALA A 187 2.43 19.53 -4.95
N ASP A 188 3.09 20.67 -4.79
CA ASP A 188 2.64 21.80 -3.96
C ASP A 188 1.37 22.50 -4.49
N GLN A 189 0.99 22.26 -5.75
CA GLN A 189 -0.23 22.80 -6.35
C GLN A 189 -1.41 21.84 -6.32
N TYR A 190 -1.18 20.56 -5.96
CA TYR A 190 -2.22 19.55 -5.95
C TYR A 190 -3.33 19.93 -4.94
N PRO A 191 -4.61 20.09 -5.32
CA PRO A 191 -5.59 20.79 -4.48
C PRO A 191 -5.98 20.07 -3.17
N LEU A 192 -5.69 18.78 -3.05
CA LEU A 192 -6.02 17.97 -1.88
C LEU A 192 -4.85 17.97 -0.87
N PRO A 193 -5.11 17.99 0.46
CA PRO A 193 -4.10 17.70 1.47
C PRO A 193 -3.58 16.27 1.34
N LEU A 194 -2.28 16.06 1.55
CA LEU A 194 -1.61 14.78 1.32
C LEU A 194 -0.95 14.21 2.58
N ASP A 195 -1.47 13.06 2.99
CA ASP A 195 -0.80 12.08 3.84
C ASP A 195 0.20 11.27 3.02
N LEU A 196 1.15 10.61 3.68
CA LEU A 196 2.25 9.91 3.01
C LEU A 196 2.37 8.48 3.51
N VAL A 197 2.60 7.56 2.58
CA VAL A 197 3.00 6.19 2.90
C VAL A 197 4.31 5.83 2.22
N LEU A 198 5.26 5.33 3.02
CA LEU A 198 6.58 4.93 2.57
C LEU A 198 6.76 3.39 2.64
N PRO A 199 7.55 2.80 1.72
CA PRO A 199 7.70 1.35 1.61
C PRO A 199 8.69 0.78 2.62
N ALA A 200 8.17 0.12 3.64
CA ALA A 200 8.91 -0.68 4.61
C ALA A 200 8.75 -2.19 4.35
N PHE A 201 8.90 -2.63 3.10
CA PHE A 201 8.75 -4.03 2.71
C PHE A 201 9.92 -4.52 1.83
N SER A 202 9.97 -5.83 1.60
CA SER A 202 10.92 -6.47 0.67
C SER A 202 10.26 -7.50 -0.23
N TRP A 203 10.85 -7.75 -1.39
CA TRP A 203 10.41 -8.79 -2.31
C TRP A 203 11.57 -9.38 -3.11
N GLY A 204 11.28 -10.44 -3.84
CA GLY A 204 12.14 -11.01 -4.86
C GLY A 204 11.57 -10.80 -6.24
N VAL A 205 12.38 -10.26 -7.16
CA VAL A 205 12.06 -10.27 -8.58
C VAL A 205 12.67 -11.53 -9.20
N LEU A 206 11.81 -12.43 -9.68
CA LEU A 206 12.22 -13.67 -10.35
C LEU A 206 12.50 -13.38 -11.82
N PHE A 207 13.70 -13.69 -12.25
CA PHE A 207 14.14 -13.64 -13.64
C PHE A 207 14.42 -15.04 -14.18
N ARG A 208 13.95 -15.29 -15.41
CA ARG A 208 14.27 -16.49 -16.19
C ARG A 208 14.71 -16.07 -17.58
N GLU A 209 15.88 -16.55 -18.00
CA GLU A 209 16.44 -16.22 -19.32
C GLU A 209 16.46 -14.70 -19.61
N GLY A 210 16.76 -13.91 -18.58
CA GLY A 210 16.83 -12.44 -18.67
C GLY A 210 15.47 -11.73 -18.64
N ARG A 211 14.35 -12.45 -18.50
CA ARG A 211 13.00 -11.88 -18.45
C ARG A 211 12.42 -11.95 -17.04
N MET A 212 11.82 -10.86 -16.59
CA MET A 212 11.03 -10.86 -15.37
C MET A 212 9.82 -11.79 -15.52
N ILE A 213 9.70 -12.73 -14.59
CA ILE A 213 8.60 -13.71 -14.56
C ILE A 213 7.55 -13.30 -13.56
N ARG A 214 7.96 -12.91 -12.34
CA ARG A 214 7.05 -12.52 -11.27
C ARG A 214 7.74 -11.85 -10.10
N LEU A 215 6.93 -11.26 -9.25
CA LEU A 215 7.28 -10.91 -7.87
C LEU A 215 6.99 -12.07 -6.91
N ILE A 216 7.85 -12.21 -5.91
CA ILE A 216 7.70 -13.11 -4.77
C ILE A 216 7.76 -12.24 -3.52
N HIS A 217 6.67 -12.21 -2.76
CA HIS A 217 6.52 -11.32 -1.61
C HIS A 217 5.79 -12.03 -0.46
N PRO A 218 6.29 -11.94 0.78
CA PRO A 218 7.58 -11.33 1.17
C PRO A 218 8.77 -12.20 0.72
N LEU A 219 9.95 -11.59 0.51
CA LEU A 219 11.18 -12.35 0.33
C LEU A 219 12.38 -11.60 0.91
N SER A 220 13.25 -12.34 1.60
CA SER A 220 14.44 -11.82 2.27
C SER A 220 15.59 -12.83 2.19
N PRO A 221 16.84 -12.45 2.51
CA PRO A 221 17.97 -13.37 2.51
C PRO A 221 17.77 -14.63 3.37
N ALA A 222 16.99 -14.53 4.45
CA ALA A 222 16.69 -15.66 5.33
C ALA A 222 15.94 -16.80 4.61
N HIS A 223 15.05 -16.46 3.68
CA HIS A 223 14.30 -17.42 2.85
C HIS A 223 15.20 -18.17 1.86
N LEU A 224 16.37 -17.61 1.52
CA LEU A 224 17.32 -18.14 0.53
C LEU A 224 18.58 -18.72 1.20
N SER A 225 18.51 -19.03 2.49
CA SER A 225 19.65 -19.48 3.29
C SER A 225 20.10 -20.93 3.00
N ASP A 226 19.25 -21.76 2.40
CA ASP A 226 19.59 -23.13 2.00
C ASP A 226 20.52 -23.15 0.77
N THR A 227 21.81 -23.30 1.02
CA THR A 227 22.87 -23.30 0.00
C THR A 227 22.84 -24.51 -0.95
N SER A 228 22.06 -25.54 -0.63
CA SER A 228 21.81 -26.67 -1.55
C SER A 228 20.81 -26.31 -2.65
N ARG A 229 19.95 -25.32 -2.38
CA ARG A 229 18.90 -24.83 -3.30
C ARG A 229 19.28 -23.52 -3.95
N PHE A 230 19.98 -22.64 -3.24
CA PHE A 230 20.28 -21.29 -3.68
C PHE A 230 21.78 -20.99 -3.61
N LEU A 231 22.27 -20.22 -4.57
CA LEU A 231 23.62 -19.69 -4.63
C LEU A 231 23.53 -18.18 -4.49
N ALA A 232 24.10 -17.62 -3.43
CA ALA A 232 24.31 -16.18 -3.33
C ALA A 232 25.33 -15.74 -4.39
N LEU A 233 24.99 -14.72 -5.16
CA LEU A 233 25.88 -14.05 -6.11
C LEU A 233 26.32 -12.70 -5.51
N GLN A 234 26.82 -11.79 -6.34
CA GLN A 234 26.98 -10.41 -5.89
C GLN A 234 25.62 -9.83 -5.51
N PRO A 235 25.47 -9.21 -4.32
CA PRO A 235 24.23 -8.55 -3.95
C PRO A 235 23.75 -7.61 -5.07
N PRO A 236 22.43 -7.54 -5.33
CA PRO A 236 21.32 -8.20 -4.63
C PRO A 236 20.93 -9.61 -5.13
N TRP A 237 21.81 -10.31 -5.87
CA TRP A 237 21.42 -11.47 -6.66
C TRP A 237 21.61 -12.84 -6.00
N TYR A 238 20.67 -13.74 -6.28
CA TYR A 238 20.74 -15.16 -6.00
C TYR A 238 20.42 -15.97 -7.26
N GLN A 239 20.96 -17.18 -7.35
CA GLN A 239 20.64 -18.15 -8.40
C GLN A 239 20.10 -19.45 -7.79
N VAL A 240 19.09 -20.02 -8.43
CA VAL A 240 18.53 -21.32 -8.05
C VAL A 240 19.47 -22.43 -8.56
N ARG A 241 20.09 -23.18 -7.63
CA ARG A 241 20.98 -24.31 -7.94
C ARG A 241 20.23 -25.58 -8.26
N LYS A 242 19.07 -25.77 -7.62
CA LYS A 242 18.23 -26.95 -7.75
C LYS A 242 16.78 -26.52 -7.82
N SER A 243 16.05 -26.97 -8.84
CA SER A 243 14.63 -26.67 -9.01
C SER A 243 13.86 -27.02 -7.73
N THR A 244 13.00 -26.11 -7.28
CA THR A 244 12.45 -26.15 -5.93
C THR A 244 11.19 -25.29 -5.80
N TYR A 245 10.45 -25.43 -4.70
CA TYR A 245 9.33 -24.55 -4.37
C TYR A 245 9.75 -23.47 -3.36
N LEU A 246 9.42 -22.21 -3.64
CA LEU A 246 9.63 -21.07 -2.76
C LEU A 246 8.34 -20.24 -2.71
N GLU A 247 7.79 -20.03 -1.52
CA GLU A 247 6.52 -19.30 -1.31
C GLU A 247 5.38 -19.76 -2.25
N GLY A 248 5.23 -21.08 -2.42
CA GLY A 248 4.20 -21.68 -3.28
C GLY A 248 4.50 -21.66 -4.78
N TYR A 249 5.62 -21.08 -5.21
CA TYR A 249 6.01 -21.01 -6.61
C TYR A 249 7.09 -22.03 -6.95
N TYR A 250 6.98 -22.66 -8.13
CA TYR A 250 8.02 -23.54 -8.63
C TYR A 250 9.10 -22.75 -9.37
N LEU A 251 10.32 -22.84 -8.87
CA LEU A 251 11.51 -22.20 -9.39
C LEU A 251 12.35 -23.26 -10.11
N TYR A 252 12.86 -22.91 -11.29
CA TYR A 252 13.69 -23.78 -12.10
C TYR A 252 15.15 -23.53 -11.75
N ARG A 253 15.97 -24.57 -11.91
CA ARG A 253 17.42 -24.41 -11.91
C ARG A 253 17.81 -23.28 -12.89
N ASP A 254 18.77 -22.47 -12.46
CA ASP A 254 19.31 -21.31 -13.17
C ASP A 254 18.39 -20.08 -13.23
N ASP A 255 17.18 -20.13 -12.66
CA ASP A 255 16.42 -18.93 -12.34
C ASP A 255 17.24 -18.01 -11.43
N ARG A 256 17.08 -16.70 -11.62
CA ARG A 256 17.73 -15.65 -10.82
C ARG A 256 16.71 -14.90 -9.99
N LEU A 257 17.08 -14.56 -8.77
CA LEU A 257 16.27 -13.75 -7.85
C LEU A 257 17.05 -12.47 -7.53
N ARG A 258 16.44 -11.32 -7.81
CA ARG A 258 16.89 -10.01 -7.31
C ARG A 258 16.16 -9.72 -6.02
N LEU A 259 16.86 -9.68 -4.89
CA LEU A 259 16.25 -9.28 -3.62
C LEU A 259 16.24 -7.77 -3.48
N GLU A 260 15.06 -7.21 -3.27
CA GLU A 260 14.92 -5.76 -3.08
C GLU A 260 14.28 -5.49 -1.73
N ALA A 261 14.86 -4.53 -1.02
CA ALA A 261 14.35 -4.01 0.23
C ALA A 261 14.82 -2.55 0.34
N VAL A 262 14.02 -1.69 0.95
CA VAL A 262 14.39 -0.28 1.09
C VAL A 262 15.27 -0.12 2.33
N GLU A 263 16.35 0.66 2.22
CA GLU A 263 17.20 1.00 3.35
C GLU A 263 16.64 2.20 4.11
N VAL A 264 16.95 2.28 5.41
CA VAL A 264 16.51 3.39 6.29
C VAL A 264 16.92 4.75 5.71
N ASP A 265 18.16 4.87 5.23
CA ASP A 265 18.66 6.12 4.65
C ASP A 265 17.90 6.53 3.38
N THR A 266 17.49 5.55 2.56
CA THR A 266 16.67 5.79 1.37
C THR A 266 15.26 6.26 1.75
N LEU A 267 14.65 5.68 2.78
CA LEU A 267 13.36 6.14 3.31
C LEU A 267 13.44 7.57 3.84
N GLN A 268 14.49 7.90 4.60
CA GLN A 268 14.71 9.26 5.07
C GLN A 268 14.98 10.24 3.93
N ALA A 269 15.73 9.83 2.91
CA ALA A 269 15.97 10.66 1.73
C ALA A 269 14.68 10.92 0.93
N ALA A 270 13.82 9.91 0.77
CA ALA A 270 12.49 10.08 0.19
C ALA A 270 11.62 11.04 1.00
N ALA A 271 11.60 10.87 2.33
CA ALA A 271 10.87 11.77 3.23
C ALA A 271 11.33 13.22 3.10
N ARG A 272 12.66 13.47 3.08
CA ARG A 272 13.22 14.83 2.88
C ARG A 272 12.86 15.39 1.50
N LEU A 273 12.87 14.56 0.46
CA LEU A 273 12.47 14.98 -0.88
C LEU A 273 10.99 15.39 -0.91
N LEU A 274 10.10 14.58 -0.32
CA LEU A 274 8.67 14.86 -0.23
C LEU A 274 8.40 16.11 0.60
N HIS A 275 9.03 16.25 1.78
CA HIS A 275 8.91 17.42 2.63
C HIS A 275 9.24 18.72 1.88
N ARG A 276 10.31 18.75 1.07
CA ARG A 276 10.70 19.93 0.28
C ARG A 276 9.77 20.26 -0.89
N ARG A 277 8.97 19.30 -1.35
CA ARG A 277 8.16 19.43 -2.58
C ARG A 277 6.68 19.55 -2.32
N LEU A 278 6.23 19.12 -1.14
CA LEU A 278 4.85 19.22 -0.70
C LEU A 278 4.66 20.51 0.09
N ARG A 279 3.43 21.00 0.13
CA ARG A 279 3.08 22.17 0.97
C ARG A 279 3.35 21.86 2.44
N PRO A 280 3.67 22.85 3.29
CA PRO A 280 3.67 22.68 4.73
C PRO A 280 2.22 22.54 5.24
N GLU A 281 1.87 21.37 5.77
CA GLU A 281 0.56 21.06 6.34
C GLU A 281 0.67 19.85 7.26
N ASP A 282 -0.24 19.77 8.23
CA ASP A 282 -0.39 18.61 9.09
C ASP A 282 -0.77 17.37 8.26
N ARG A 283 -0.08 16.25 8.52
CA ARG A 283 -0.24 15.01 7.77
C ARG A 283 0.10 13.78 8.58
N THR A 284 -0.59 12.70 8.24
CA THR A 284 -0.22 11.36 8.69
C THR A 284 0.93 10.82 7.83
N ILE A 285 1.94 10.26 8.49
CA ILE A 285 2.98 9.45 7.85
C ILE A 285 2.74 7.99 8.23
N ALA A 286 2.74 7.11 7.24
CA ALA A 286 2.59 5.67 7.40
C ALA A 286 3.79 4.91 6.81
N LEU A 287 4.04 3.72 7.34
CA LEU A 287 4.90 2.72 6.74
C LEU A 287 4.03 1.57 6.22
N TYR A 288 4.30 1.12 4.99
CA TYR A 288 3.64 -0.03 4.40
C TYR A 288 4.67 -1.10 4.06
N HIS A 289 4.53 -2.37 4.42
CA HIS A 289 3.42 -2.99 5.15
C HIS A 289 3.88 -3.52 6.51
N LEU A 290 2.97 -3.60 7.48
CA LEU A 290 3.27 -4.17 8.79
C LEU A 290 3.36 -5.69 8.68
N ASP A 291 4.58 -6.20 8.71
CA ASP A 291 4.91 -7.63 8.77
C ASP A 291 6.20 -7.86 9.54
N THR A 292 6.62 -9.14 9.60
CA THR A 292 7.91 -9.52 10.18
C THR A 292 9.12 -8.90 9.48
N THR A 293 9.03 -8.56 8.19
CA THR A 293 10.09 -7.84 7.48
C THR A 293 10.26 -6.45 8.08
N LEU A 294 9.15 -5.72 8.26
CA LEU A 294 9.16 -4.39 8.85
C LEU A 294 9.75 -4.45 10.27
N VAL A 295 9.22 -5.34 11.09
CA VAL A 295 9.58 -5.46 12.51
C VAL A 295 11.05 -5.76 12.72
N ASN A 296 11.64 -6.61 11.87
CA ASN A 296 13.04 -7.03 12.02
C ASN A 296 14.04 -6.08 11.39
N ARG A 297 13.63 -5.32 10.36
CA ARG A 297 14.56 -4.52 9.54
C ARG A 297 14.62 -3.06 9.94
N TYR A 298 13.51 -2.47 10.38
CA TYR A 298 13.44 -1.05 10.64
C TYR A 298 13.45 -0.78 12.15
N PRO A 299 14.16 0.26 12.63
CA PRO A 299 14.15 0.59 14.05
C PRO A 299 12.80 1.20 14.46
N HIS A 300 12.33 0.92 15.68
CA HIS A 300 11.06 1.45 16.20
C HIS A 300 10.96 2.98 16.14
N GLY A 301 12.08 3.68 16.27
CA GLY A 301 12.14 5.15 16.18
C GLY A 301 12.06 5.72 14.76
N LEU A 302 12.05 4.88 13.71
CA LEU A 302 12.08 5.33 12.32
C LEU A 302 10.88 6.20 11.95
N LEU A 303 9.66 5.68 12.17
CA LEU A 303 8.45 6.40 11.81
C LEU A 303 8.31 7.72 12.59
N PRO A 304 8.50 7.76 13.93
CA PRO A 304 8.57 9.03 14.67
C PRO A 304 9.64 10.00 14.17
N GLN A 305 10.82 9.50 13.78
CA GLN A 305 11.88 10.34 13.23
C GLN A 305 11.50 10.94 11.87
N ILE A 306 10.86 10.15 11.00
CA ILE A 306 10.37 10.64 9.71
C ILE A 306 9.24 11.66 9.92
N ALA A 307 8.31 11.39 10.83
CA ALA A 307 7.19 12.30 11.12
C ALA A 307 7.68 13.70 11.54
N ARG A 308 8.71 13.78 12.40
CA ARG A 308 9.31 15.06 12.82
C ARG A 308 9.84 15.92 11.67
N LEU A 309 10.29 15.30 10.57
CA LEU A 309 10.74 16.05 9.38
C LEU A 309 9.61 16.90 8.78
N PHE A 310 8.35 16.54 9.01
CA PHE A 310 7.17 17.26 8.50
C PHE A 310 6.55 18.20 9.54
N GLU A 311 7.01 18.17 10.79
CA GLU A 311 6.64 19.13 11.84
C GLU A 311 7.53 20.38 11.81
N GLU A 312 8.74 20.25 11.28
CA GLU A 312 9.69 21.36 11.11
C GLU A 312 9.29 22.23 9.90
N PRO A 313 9.30 23.58 10.04
CA PRO A 313 8.81 24.51 9.02
C PRO A 313 9.72 24.69 7.79
#